data_AF-A0A4Q3Z867-F1
#
_entry.id   AF-A0A4Q3Z867-F1
#
_cell.length_a   1.000
_cell.length_b   1.000
_cell.length_c   1.000
_cell.angle_alpha   90.00
_cell.angle_beta   90.00
_cell.angle_gamma   90.00
#
_symmetry.space_group_name_H-M   'P 1'
#
loop_
_entity.id
_entity.type
_entity.pdbx_description
1 polymer ?
#
loop_
_entity_poly.entity_id
_entity_poly.type
_entity_poly.pdbx_seq_one_letter_code
_entity_poly.pdbx_strand_id
1 'polypeptide(L)'
;FKKSKIYLSVIPVIGLGFGVGVLTSIMGVGGGFIMVPAMIYLLRIPTSVVVGTSLFQIIFVSTYATIVQAVVNHTVDIVLAFILMLAGVVAAQYGVRAGQKLKAEQLRALLALLILAVGARLALDLFATPNDIFSIVRSGATR
;
A
#
# COMPACT_ATOMS: atom_id res chain seq x y z
N PHE A 1 -20.30 19.05 -13.49
CA PHE A 1 -21.45 19.67 -12.77
C PHE A 1 -22.75 18.97 -13.19
N LYS A 2 -23.66 18.70 -12.24
CA LYS A 2 -24.99 18.01 -12.31
C LYS A 2 -25.13 16.50 -12.00
N LYS A 3 -24.07 15.69 -11.78
CA LYS A 3 -24.24 14.30 -11.27
C LYS A 3 -23.44 13.90 -10.03
N SER A 4 -22.44 14.67 -9.60
CA SER A 4 -21.70 14.38 -8.36
C SER A 4 -21.97 15.46 -7.34
N LYS A 5 -22.80 15.16 -6.34
CA LYS A 5 -22.90 15.95 -5.10
C LYS A 5 -21.61 15.78 -4.26
N ILE A 6 -20.44 16.11 -4.82
CA ILE A 6 -19.18 16.16 -4.07
C ILE A 6 -18.68 17.61 -4.13
N TYR A 7 -19.12 18.38 -3.13
CA TYR A 7 -18.50 19.63 -2.75
C TYR A 7 -17.27 19.29 -1.91
N LEU A 8 -16.18 18.85 -2.55
CA LEU A 8 -14.92 18.73 -1.82
C LEU A 8 -13.94 19.73 -2.40
N SER A 9 -13.56 20.69 -1.56
CA SER A 9 -12.52 21.66 -1.86
C SER A 9 -11.22 20.90 -2.17
N VAL A 10 -10.44 21.36 -3.14
CA VAL A 10 -9.20 20.68 -3.57
C VAL A 10 -8.17 20.66 -2.43
N ILE A 11 -8.25 21.64 -1.52
CA ILE A 11 -7.36 21.85 -0.38
C ILE A 11 -7.27 20.63 0.57
N PRO A 12 -8.37 20.08 1.12
CA PRO A 12 -8.31 18.87 1.95
C PRO A 12 -7.81 17.64 1.20
N VAL A 13 -8.05 17.53 -0.11
CA VAL A 13 -7.57 16.39 -0.92
C VAL A 13 -6.05 16.43 -1.05
N ILE A 14 -5.49 17.62 -1.31
CA ILE A 14 -4.04 17.81 -1.38
C ILE A 14 -3.40 17.59 -0.01
N GLY A 15 -4.01 18.11 1.06
CA GLY A 15 -3.50 17.91 2.43
C GLY A 15 -3.48 16.44 2.86
N LEU A 16 -4.56 15.70 2.59
CA LEU A 16 -4.61 14.25 2.83
C LEU A 16 -3.65 13.49 1.94
N GLY A 17 -3.61 13.80 0.64
CA GLY A 17 -2.70 13.15 -0.31
C GLY A 17 -1.24 13.34 0.08
N PHE A 18 -0.87 14.54 0.52
CA PHE A 18 0.48 14.84 1.00
C PHE A 18 0.80 14.10 2.30
N GLY A 19 -0.08 14.15 3.31
CA GLY A 19 0.12 13.45 4.58
C GLY A 19 0.22 11.93 4.41
N VAL A 20 -0.69 11.34 3.63
CA VAL A 20 -0.67 9.90 3.31
C VAL A 20 0.55 9.56 2.46
N GLY A 21 0.95 10.41 1.52
CA GLY A 21 2.15 10.24 0.69
C GLY A 21 3.43 10.15 1.51
N VAL A 22 3.61 11.06 2.48
CA VAL A 22 4.77 11.03 3.39
C VAL A 22 4.78 9.75 4.23
N LEU A 23 3.65 9.41 4.86
CA LEU A 23 3.53 8.20 5.69
C LEU A 23 3.84 6.93 4.90
N THR A 24 3.36 6.86 3.65
CA THR A 24 3.53 5.68 2.79
C THR A 24 4.93 5.59 2.21
N SER A 25 5.58 6.72 1.96
CA SER A 25 7.00 6.77 1.58
C SER A 25 7.92 6.28 2.69
N ILE A 26 7.62 6.60 3.96
CA ILE A 26 8.40 6.11 5.11
C ILE A 26 8.20 4.60 5.30
N MET A 27 6.97 4.12 5.11
CA MET A 27 6.64 2.70 5.24
C MET A 27 7.20 1.85 4.09
N GLY A 28 7.49 2.44 2.92
CA GLY A 28 7.94 1.71 1.72
C GLY A 28 6.86 0.84 1.07
N VAL A 29 5.64 0.80 1.62
CA VAL A 29 4.53 -0.05 1.15
C VAL A 29 3.60 0.76 0.24
N GLY A 30 4.05 1.09 -0.98
CA GLY A 30 3.24 1.44 -2.17
C GLY A 30 2.03 2.40 -2.07
N GLY A 31 1.67 3.02 -0.95
CA GLY A 31 0.55 3.95 -0.82
C GLY A 31 -0.85 3.34 -0.64
N GLY A 32 -1.12 2.22 -1.30
CA GLY A 32 -2.49 1.71 -1.52
C GLY A 32 -3.29 1.38 -0.26
N PHE A 33 -2.63 0.82 0.76
CA PHE A 33 -3.28 0.39 2.00
C PHE A 33 -3.95 1.55 2.77
N ILE A 34 -3.36 2.75 2.72
CA ILE A 34 -3.88 3.94 3.43
C ILE A 34 -4.75 4.79 2.49
N MET A 35 -4.36 4.90 1.22
CA MET A 35 -5.06 5.75 0.25
C MET A 35 -6.49 5.25 -0.06
N VAL A 36 -6.66 3.94 -0.24
CA VAL A 36 -7.96 3.33 -0.58
C VAL A 36 -9.02 3.58 0.49
N PRO A 37 -8.81 3.26 1.78
CA PRO A 37 -9.77 3.58 2.83
C PRO A 37 -9.95 5.09 3.02
N ALA A 38 -8.89 5.91 2.89
CA ALA A 38 -9.02 7.36 2.99
C ALA A 38 -9.99 7.93 1.93
N MET A 39 -9.88 7.50 0.68
CA MET A 39 -10.80 7.92 -0.39
C MET A 39 -12.23 7.40 -0.20
N ILE A 40 -12.40 6.19 0.32
CA ILE A 40 -13.72 5.59 0.54
C ILE A 40 -14.44 6.22 1.76
N TYR A 41 -13.73 6.44 2.87
CA TYR A 41 -14.33 6.92 4.12
C TYR A 41 -14.36 8.44 4.23
N LEU A 42 -13.29 9.15 3.85
CA LEU A 42 -13.26 10.62 3.93
C LEU A 42 -13.91 11.29 2.72
N LEU A 43 -13.60 10.83 1.50
CA LEU A 43 -14.16 11.45 0.28
C LEU A 43 -15.49 10.84 -0.18
N ARG A 44 -15.93 9.71 0.41
CA ARG A 44 -17.17 8.98 0.04
C ARG A 44 -17.27 8.70 -1.47
N ILE A 45 -16.15 8.45 -2.13
CA ILE A 45 -16.09 8.11 -3.55
C ILE A 45 -16.52 6.63 -3.73
N PRO A 46 -17.30 6.29 -4.77
CA PRO A 46 -17.65 4.91 -5.05
C PRO A 46 -16.41 4.02 -5.23
N THR A 47 -16.44 2.84 -4.61
CA THR A 47 -15.30 1.92 -4.51
C THR A 47 -14.73 1.54 -5.88
N SER A 48 -15.57 1.41 -6.91
CA SER A 48 -15.17 1.08 -8.27
C SER A 48 -14.17 2.08 -8.88
N VAL A 49 -14.31 3.37 -8.56
CA VAL A 49 -13.44 4.44 -9.08
C VAL A 49 -12.16 4.55 -8.26
N VAL A 50 -12.25 4.34 -6.94
CA VAL A 50 -11.10 4.39 -6.02
C VAL A 50 -10.07 3.31 -6.36
N VAL A 51 -10.52 2.09 -6.67
CA VAL A 51 -9.61 0.98 -7.00
C VAL A 51 -8.77 1.30 -8.24
N GLY A 52 -9.39 1.81 -9.31
CA GLY A 52 -8.67 2.17 -10.54
C GLY A 52 -7.69 3.33 -10.35
N THR A 53 -8.12 4.39 -9.67
CA THR A 53 -7.30 5.59 -9.43
C THR A 53 -6.10 5.31 -8.51
N SER A 54 -6.30 4.52 -7.46
CA SER A 54 -5.22 4.10 -6.57
C SER A 54 -4.23 3.17 -7.27
N LEU A 55 -4.67 2.18 -8.06
CA LEU A 55 -3.75 1.31 -8.82
C LEU A 55 -2.84 2.11 -9.76
N PHE A 56 -3.40 3.08 -10.48
CA PHE A 56 -2.61 3.95 -11.34
C PHE A 56 -1.54 4.70 -10.55
N GLN A 57 -1.91 5.32 -9.42
CA GLN A 57 -0.99 6.03 -8.54
C GLN A 57 0.08 5.11 -7.93
N ILE A 58 -0.31 3.91 -7.46
CA ILE A 58 0.60 2.92 -6.85
C ILE A 58 1.69 2.52 -7.85
N ILE A 59 1.37 2.37 -9.14
CA ILE A 59 2.38 2.06 -10.17
C ILE A 59 3.48 3.12 -10.18
N PHE A 60 3.15 4.42 -10.27
CA PHE A 60 4.18 5.48 -10.28
C PHE A 60 4.99 5.53 -8.98
N VAL A 61 4.31 5.46 -7.83
CA VAL A 61 4.98 5.51 -6.52
C VAL A 61 5.89 4.30 -6.32
N SER A 62 5.43 3.10 -6.65
CA SER A 62 6.21 1.87 -6.48
C SER A 62 7.38 1.79 -7.46
N THR A 63 7.19 2.19 -8.72
CA THR A 63 8.30 2.28 -9.69
C THR A 63 9.36 3.27 -9.21
N TYR A 64 8.96 4.47 -8.78
CA TYR A 64 9.88 5.47 -8.25
C TYR A 64 10.65 4.94 -7.03
N ALA A 65 9.94 4.39 -6.05
CA ALA A 65 10.55 3.81 -4.85
C ALA A 65 11.53 2.68 -5.20
N THR A 66 11.16 1.80 -6.14
CA THR A 66 12.03 0.71 -6.59
C THR A 66 13.31 1.23 -7.25
N ILE A 67 13.22 2.24 -8.11
CA ILE A 67 14.40 2.86 -8.74
C ILE A 67 15.31 3.46 -7.68
N VAL A 68 14.75 4.22 -6.73
CA VAL A 68 15.54 4.81 -5.64
C VAL A 68 16.21 3.73 -4.80
N GLN A 69 15.49 2.65 -4.44
CA GLN A 69 16.06 1.53 -3.69
C GLN A 69 17.18 0.81 -4.46
N ALA A 70 17.01 0.63 -5.77
CA ALA A 70 17.99 -0.03 -6.62
C ALA A 70 19.29 0.79 -6.75
N VAL A 71 19.18 2.11 -6.81
CA VAL A 71 20.34 3.01 -6.93
C VAL A 71 21.05 3.23 -5.59
N VAL A 72 20.30 3.39 -4.49
CA VAL A 72 20.88 3.74 -3.19
C VAL A 72 21.42 2.52 -2.45
N ASN A 73 20.68 1.39 -2.46
CA ASN A 73 21.03 0.24 -1.63
C ASN A 73 21.75 -0.88 -2.42
N HIS A 74 21.72 -0.87 -3.76
CA HIS A 74 22.28 -1.94 -4.62
C HIS A 74 21.87 -3.38 -4.22
N THR A 75 20.85 -3.55 -3.37
CA THR A 75 20.45 -4.83 -2.75
C THR A 75 19.33 -5.51 -3.54
N VAL A 76 19.00 -5.01 -4.73
CA VAL A 76 17.91 -5.58 -5.54
C VAL A 76 18.42 -6.83 -6.23
N ASP A 77 18.15 -7.98 -5.62
CA ASP A 77 18.30 -9.26 -6.29
C ASP A 77 17.25 -9.35 -7.42
N ILE A 78 17.74 -9.26 -8.65
CA ILE A 78 16.92 -9.28 -9.86
C ILE A 78 16.12 -10.59 -9.96
N VAL A 79 16.66 -11.71 -9.46
CA VAL A 79 16.01 -13.02 -9.51
C VAL A 79 14.84 -13.04 -8.55
N LEU A 80 15.05 -12.58 -7.31
CA LEU A 80 13.97 -12.49 -6.31
C LEU A 80 12.88 -11.52 -6.77
N ALA A 81 13.26 -10.35 -7.29
CA ALA A 81 12.33 -9.37 -7.83
C ALA A 81 11.46 -9.95 -8.95
N PHE A 82 12.05 -10.73 -9.86
CA PHE A 82 11.33 -11.36 -10.96
C PHE A 82 10.35 -12.44 -10.48
N ILE A 83 10.77 -13.28 -9.53
CA ILE A 83 9.89 -14.30 -8.92
C ILE A 83 8.71 -13.63 -8.22
N LEU A 84 8.96 -12.58 -7.43
CA LEU A 84 7.91 -11.80 -6.76
C LEU A 84 6.98 -11.11 -7.76
N MET A 85 7.51 -10.57 -8.87
CA MET A 85 6.71 -9.96 -9.92
C MET A 85 5.76 -10.99 -10.55
N LEU A 86 6.27 -12.16 -10.95
CA LEU A 86 5.44 -13.21 -11.55
C LEU A 86 4.37 -13.73 -10.58
N ALA A 87 4.76 -14.07 -9.35
CA ALA A 87 3.82 -14.54 -8.34
C ALA A 87 2.76 -13.48 -8.03
N GLY A 88 3.17 -12.22 -7.89
CA GLY A 88 2.29 -11.09 -7.63
C GLY A 88 1.30 -10.82 -8.77
N VAL A 89 1.76 -10.84 -10.03
CA VAL A 89 0.89 -10.67 -11.20
C VAL A 89 -0.13 -11.81 -11.27
N VAL A 90 0.30 -13.07 -11.13
CA VAL A 90 -0.61 -14.21 -11.15
C VAL A 90 -1.64 -14.08 -10.02
N ALA A 91 -1.20 -13.85 -8.78
CA ALA A 91 -2.08 -13.70 -7.63
C ALA A 91 -3.08 -12.54 -7.79
N ALA A 92 -2.63 -11.38 -8.28
CA ALA A 92 -3.49 -10.21 -8.50
C ALA A 92 -4.57 -10.49 -9.56
N GLN A 93 -4.22 -11.14 -10.67
CA GLN A 93 -5.18 -11.47 -11.73
C GLN A 93 -6.26 -12.45 -11.23
N TYR A 94 -5.87 -13.46 -10.44
CA TYR A 94 -6.83 -14.35 -9.78
C TYR A 94 -7.68 -13.62 -8.73
N GLY A 95 -7.06 -12.75 -7.93
CA GLY A 95 -7.73 -11.94 -6.92
C GLY A 95 -8.78 -11.00 -7.51
N VAL A 96 -8.47 -10.32 -8.62
CA VAL A 96 -9.43 -9.45 -9.32
C VAL A 96 -10.60 -10.25 -9.89
N ARG A 97 -10.34 -11.40 -10.53
CA ARG A 97 -11.42 -12.27 -11.05
C ARG A 97 -12.32 -12.80 -9.94
N ALA A 98 -11.75 -13.18 -8.79
CA ALA A 98 -12.53 -13.59 -7.63
C ALA A 98 -13.32 -12.40 -7.04
N GLY A 99 -12.70 -11.22 -6.94
CA GLY A 99 -13.31 -10.01 -6.40
C GLY A 99 -14.45 -9.44 -7.25
N GLN A 100 -14.40 -9.61 -8.58
CA GLN A 100 -15.48 -9.19 -9.48
C GLN A 100 -16.80 -9.94 -9.25
N LYS A 101 -16.76 -11.13 -8.63
CA LYS A 101 -17.97 -11.90 -8.28
C LYS A 101 -18.64 -11.40 -6.99
N LEU A 102 -17.99 -10.51 -6.24
CA LEU A 102 -18.47 -10.00 -4.96
C LEU A 102 -19.22 -8.68 -5.13
N LYS A 103 -20.22 -8.45 -4.28
CA LYS A 103 -20.90 -7.15 -4.19
C LYS A 103 -19.94 -6.09 -3.63
N ALA A 104 -20.15 -4.82 -4.00
CA ALA A 104 -19.32 -3.71 -3.54
C ALA A 104 -19.22 -3.60 -2.00
N GLU A 105 -20.29 -3.94 -1.28
CA GLU A 105 -20.28 -4.01 0.19
C GLU A 105 -19.39 -5.12 0.73
N GLN A 106 -19.39 -6.30 0.10
CA GLN A 106 -18.54 -7.42 0.51
C GLN A 106 -17.07 -7.10 0.25
N LEU A 107 -16.76 -6.46 -0.88
CA LEU A 107 -15.40 -6.01 -1.18
C LEU A 107 -14.91 -4.98 -0.16
N ARG A 108 -15.78 -4.04 0.23
CA ARG A 108 -15.48 -3.05 1.27
C ARG A 108 -15.27 -3.70 2.64
N ALA A 109 -16.09 -4.70 2.99
CA ALA A 109 -15.95 -5.46 4.24
C ALA A 109 -14.63 -6.26 4.27
N LEU A 110 -14.26 -6.92 3.18
CA LEU A 110 -12.97 -7.60 3.03
C LEU A 110 -11.79 -6.65 3.17
N LEU A 111 -11.86 -5.47 2.55
CA LEU A 111 -10.82 -4.45 2.68
C LEU A 111 -10.70 -3.96 4.13
N ALA A 112 -11.83 -3.72 4.81
CA ALA A 112 -11.84 -3.33 6.21
C ALA A 112 -11.26 -4.42 7.12
N LEU A 113 -11.60 -5.68 6.88
CA LEU A 113 -11.05 -6.83 7.61
C LEU A 113 -9.53 -6.94 7.42
N LEU A 114 -9.05 -6.78 6.18
CA LEU A 114 -7.62 -6.81 5.87
C LEU A 114 -6.87 -5.69 6.62
N ILE A 115 -7.41 -4.46 6.61
CA ILE A 115 -6.82 -3.33 7.32
C ILE A 115 -6.76 -3.59 8.83
N LEU A 116 -7.86 -4.10 9.41
CA LEU A 116 -7.89 -4.46 10.82
C LEU A 116 -6.90 -5.57 11.16
N ALA A 117 -6.78 -6.60 10.32
CA ALA A 117 -5.83 -7.69 10.52
C ALA A 117 -4.38 -7.19 10.48
N VAL A 118 -4.03 -6.30 9.53
CA VAL A 118 -2.69 -5.69 9.46
C VAL A 118 -2.45 -4.80 10.68
N GLY A 119 -3.41 -3.98 11.09
CA GLY A 119 -3.30 -3.15 12.28
C GLY A 119 -3.11 -3.98 13.56
N ALA A 120 -3.87 -5.08 13.70
CA ALA A 120 -3.73 -6.02 14.80
C ALA A 120 -2.37 -6.72 14.77
N ARG A 121 -1.89 -7.16 13.61
CA ARG A 121 -0.55 -7.75 13.46
C ARG A 121 0.53 -6.77 13.91
N LEU A 122 0.48 -5.51 13.46
CA LEU A 122 1.44 -4.49 13.87
C LEU A 122 1.37 -4.17 15.37
N ALA A 123 0.17 -4.16 15.95
CA ALA A 123 0.01 -4.00 17.39
C ALA A 123 0.60 -5.20 18.16
N LEU A 124 0.34 -6.42 17.68
CA LEU A 124 0.94 -7.62 18.26
C LEU A 124 2.45 -7.64 18.09
N ASP A 125 3.00 -7.25 16.94
CA ASP A 125 4.46 -7.12 16.72
C ASP A 125 5.08 -6.05 17.65
N LEU A 126 4.28 -5.09 18.14
CA LEU A 126 4.71 -4.09 19.12
C LEU A 126 4.68 -4.62 20.57
N PHE A 127 3.75 -5.52 20.90
CA PHE A 127 3.62 -6.11 22.25
C PHE A 127 4.35 -7.45 22.41
N ALA A 128 4.53 -8.21 21.32
CA ALA A 128 5.30 -9.43 21.28
C ALA A 128 6.78 -9.05 21.28
N THR A 129 7.50 -9.57 22.28
CA THR A 129 8.93 -9.35 22.46
C THR A 129 9.70 -9.63 21.16
N PRO A 130 10.61 -8.73 20.73
CA PRO A 130 11.49 -8.96 19.59
C PRO A 130 12.20 -10.32 19.74
N ASN A 131 12.07 -11.20 18.74
CA ASN A 131 12.79 -12.49 18.74
C ASN A 131 14.29 -12.34 18.41
N ASP A 132 14.75 -11.15 18.04
CA ASP A 132 16.15 -10.87 17.75
C ASP A 132 16.81 -10.10 18.88
N ILE A 133 17.41 -10.84 19.82
CA ILE A 133 18.19 -10.31 20.95
C ILE A 133 19.55 -9.74 20.48
N PHE A 134 19.98 -9.98 19.23
CA PHE A 134 21.32 -9.60 18.76
C PHE A 134 21.36 -9.15 17.29
N SER A 135 20.93 -7.92 16.98
CA SER A 135 21.51 -7.21 15.83
C SER A 135 22.83 -6.58 16.25
N ILE A 136 23.86 -7.41 16.40
CA ILE A 136 25.23 -6.91 16.43
C ILE A 136 25.49 -6.37 15.02
N VAL A 137 25.23 -5.09 14.83
CA VAL A 137 25.85 -4.31 13.77
C VAL A 137 27.35 -4.50 13.97
N ARG A 138 27.96 -5.42 13.21
CA ARG A 138 29.42 -5.47 13.03
C ARG A 138 29.80 -4.23 12.23
N SER A 139 29.82 -3.10 12.93
CA SER A 139 30.55 -1.92 12.52
C SER A 139 32.02 -2.30 12.45
N GLY A 140 32.58 -2.30 11.25
CA GLY A 140 34.02 -2.28 10.98
C GLY A 140 34.85 -3.47 11.50
N ALA A 141 35.12 -4.44 10.62
CA ALA A 141 36.34 -5.23 10.73
C ALA A 141 36.77 -5.79 9.36
N THR A 142 37.76 -5.09 8.79
CA THR A 142 38.91 -5.61 8.03
C THR A 142 38.71 -6.23 6.63
N ARG A 143 39.31 -5.48 5.67
CA ARG A 143 39.85 -5.84 4.34
C ARG A 143 38.88 -5.95 3.17
#